data_AF-A0A973PKH4-F1
#
_entry.id   AF-A0A973PKH4-F1
#
_cell.length_a   1.000
_cell.length_b   1.000
_cell.length_c   1.000
_cell.angle_alpha   90.00
_cell.angle_beta   90.00
_cell.angle_gamma   90.00
#
_symmetry.space_group_name_H-M   'P 1'
#
loop_
_entity.id
_entity.type
_entity.pdbx_description
1 polymer ?
#
loop_
_entity_poly.entity_id
_entity_poly.type
_entity_poly.pdbx_seq_one_letter_code
_entity_poly.pdbx_strand_id
1 'polypeptide(L)'
;MLSRRFAFLDHPGPLAFAHRGGALEGAENSLAAFERAVALGYDYLETDAHATADGVLLAFHDHTLDRVTDRRGRISELPYRAVRQARIGGVHEIPLLEDLLGTWPRVRFNIDVKEAAAIAPLAEAIRRTDAYDRVCLTSFSDERLVMARAALGREVCSALGPRGVAALRAAATTSGYGRLLA
;
A
#
# COMPACT_ATOMS: atom_id res chain seq x y z
N MET A 1 26.52 3.78 13.73
CA MET A 1 25.18 3.24 13.44
C MET A 1 25.08 3.16 11.92
N LEU A 2 24.90 1.97 11.33
CA LEU A 2 24.76 1.85 9.87
C LEU A 2 23.46 2.54 9.47
N SER A 3 23.56 3.69 8.80
CA SER A 3 22.39 4.36 8.21
C SER A 3 21.71 3.35 7.28
N ARG A 4 20.45 3.03 7.55
CA ARG A 4 19.68 2.18 6.64
C ARG A 4 19.49 2.93 5.32
N ARG A 5 19.50 2.18 4.20
CA ARG A 5 19.44 2.77 2.85
C ARG A 5 18.20 3.65 2.63
N PHE A 6 17.09 3.33 3.27
CA PHE A 6 15.82 4.05 3.14
C PHE A 6 15.34 4.54 4.50
N ALA A 7 14.95 5.82 4.59
CA ALA A 7 14.36 6.43 5.79
C ALA A 7 13.06 5.73 6.23
N PHE A 8 12.35 5.09 5.28
CA PHE A 8 11.22 4.22 5.57
C PHE A 8 11.60 3.09 6.54
N LEU A 9 12.80 2.53 6.43
CA LEU A 9 13.24 1.40 7.25
C LEU A 9 14.02 1.84 8.50
N ASP A 10 14.20 3.14 8.72
CA ASP A 10 14.97 3.69 9.83
C ASP A 10 14.20 3.62 11.15
N HIS A 11 14.20 2.41 11.73
CA HIS A 11 13.55 2.09 13.00
C HIS A 11 14.42 1.09 13.78
N PRO A 12 14.59 1.26 15.11
CA PRO A 12 15.53 0.46 15.90
C PRO A 12 15.05 -0.96 16.22
N GLY A 13 13.77 -1.27 16.02
CA GLY A 13 13.16 -2.56 16.36
C GLY A 13 12.19 -3.08 15.31
N PRO A 14 11.36 -4.09 15.67
CA PRO A 14 10.28 -4.58 14.81
C PRO A 14 9.37 -3.46 14.33
N LEU A 15 8.89 -3.57 13.09
CA LEU A 15 7.95 -2.63 12.48
C LEU A 15 6.53 -3.20 12.62
N ALA A 16 5.67 -2.54 13.39
CA ALA A 16 4.26 -2.89 13.49
C ALA A 16 3.47 -2.18 12.40
N PHE A 17 2.80 -2.94 11.52
CA PHE A 17 1.97 -2.41 10.45
C PHE A 17 0.49 -2.58 10.78
N ALA A 18 -0.29 -1.50 10.64
CA ALA A 18 -1.75 -1.61 10.61
C ALA A 18 -2.21 -1.98 9.19
N HIS A 19 -2.41 -3.28 8.95
CA HIS A 19 -2.87 -3.82 7.66
C HIS A 19 -4.23 -3.24 7.27
N ARG A 20 -4.29 -2.58 6.10
CA ARG A 20 -5.44 -1.81 5.59
C ARG A 20 -6.01 -0.80 6.59
N GLY A 21 -5.13 -0.17 7.36
CA GLY A 21 -5.51 0.73 8.45
C GLY A 21 -6.08 0.05 9.69
N GLY A 22 -5.87 -1.27 9.87
CA GLY A 22 -6.38 -2.01 11.04
C GLY A 22 -7.65 -2.80 10.75
N ALA A 23 -7.67 -3.53 9.62
CA ALA A 23 -8.84 -4.26 9.12
C ALA A 23 -9.53 -5.19 10.14
N LEU A 24 -8.80 -5.72 11.13
CA LEU A 24 -9.34 -6.63 12.14
C LEU A 24 -10.40 -5.97 13.04
N GLU A 25 -10.38 -4.65 13.17
CA GLU A 25 -11.39 -3.88 13.90
C GLU A 25 -12.56 -3.42 13.02
N GLY A 26 -12.56 -3.81 11.73
CA GLY A 26 -13.58 -3.45 10.75
C GLY A 26 -13.28 -2.16 9.96
N ALA A 27 -14.08 -1.94 8.91
CA ALA A 27 -13.96 -0.80 7.99
C ALA A 27 -12.56 -0.66 7.35
N GLU A 28 -12.00 -1.76 6.84
CA GLU A 28 -10.71 -1.76 6.14
C GLU A 28 -10.61 -0.65 5.09
N ASN A 29 -9.42 -0.07 4.94
CA ASN A 29 -9.14 1.02 3.99
C ASN A 29 -10.15 2.19 4.08
N SER A 30 -10.61 2.54 5.29
CA SER A 30 -11.40 3.75 5.53
C SER A 30 -10.59 4.76 6.34
N LEU A 31 -10.88 6.05 6.19
CA LEU A 31 -10.22 7.11 6.98
C LEU A 31 -10.32 6.83 8.49
N ALA A 32 -11.50 6.40 8.95
CA ALA A 32 -11.73 6.07 10.35
C ALA A 32 -10.84 4.92 10.85
N ALA A 33 -10.55 3.91 10.02
CA ALA A 33 -9.63 2.83 10.40
C ALA A 33 -8.20 3.37 10.55
N PHE A 34 -7.72 4.14 9.57
CA PHE A 34 -6.40 4.77 9.66
C PHE A 34 -6.28 5.74 10.84
N GLU A 35 -7.29 6.55 11.13
CA GLU A 35 -7.34 7.44 12.30
C GLU A 35 -7.18 6.66 13.61
N ARG A 36 -7.91 5.55 13.76
CA ARG A 36 -7.78 4.68 14.95
C ARG A 36 -6.37 4.10 15.05
N ALA A 37 -5.82 3.57 13.96
CA ALA A 37 -4.47 3.02 13.97
C ALA A 37 -3.42 4.07 14.38
N VAL A 38 -3.51 5.29 13.86
CA VAL A 38 -2.62 6.39 14.26
C VAL A 38 -2.83 6.77 15.72
N ALA A 39 -4.07 6.82 16.21
CA ALA A 39 -4.38 7.11 17.61
C ALA A 39 -3.83 6.06 18.58
N LEU A 40 -3.71 4.80 18.14
CA LEU A 40 -3.06 3.71 18.88
C LEU A 40 -1.52 3.78 18.86
N GLY A 41 -0.94 4.71 18.11
CA GLY A 41 0.52 4.92 18.03
C GLY A 41 1.20 4.18 16.88
N TYR A 42 0.47 3.71 15.87
CA TYR A 42 1.11 3.14 14.68
C TYR A 42 1.78 4.25 13.85
N ASP A 43 3.10 4.13 13.67
CA ASP A 43 3.88 4.96 12.74
C ASP A 43 3.92 4.37 11.32
N TYR A 44 3.49 3.12 11.16
CA TYR A 44 3.47 2.39 9.90
C TYR A 44 2.07 1.84 9.61
N LEU A 45 1.51 2.26 8.48
CA LEU A 45 0.22 1.82 7.97
C LEU A 45 0.46 1.05 6.67
N GLU A 46 -0.45 0.13 6.36
CA GLU A 46 -0.47 -0.54 5.07
C GLU A 46 -1.82 -0.29 4.39
N THR A 47 -1.79 -0.18 3.06
CA THR A 47 -2.96 0.09 2.23
C THR A 47 -2.78 -0.47 0.82
N ASP A 48 -3.87 -0.55 0.08
CA ASP A 48 -3.94 -1.11 -1.27
C ASP A 48 -4.30 -0.03 -2.30
N ALA A 49 -3.54 0.10 -3.38
CA ALA A 49 -3.73 1.13 -4.40
C ALA A 49 -4.50 0.61 -5.63
N HIS A 50 -5.63 1.24 -5.94
CA HIS A 50 -6.38 1.10 -7.20
C HIS A 50 -6.62 2.46 -7.84
N ALA A 51 -6.97 2.45 -9.13
CA ALA A 51 -7.45 3.64 -9.82
C ALA A 51 -8.78 3.39 -10.51
N THR A 52 -9.64 4.40 -10.52
CA THR A 52 -10.90 4.42 -11.27
C THR A 52 -10.64 4.53 -12.78
N ALA A 53 -11.67 4.33 -13.60
CA ALA A 53 -11.55 4.44 -15.06
C ALA A 53 -11.08 5.83 -15.55
N ASP A 54 -11.35 6.88 -14.77
CA ASP A 54 -10.92 8.26 -14.98
C ASP A 54 -9.65 8.62 -14.20
N GLY A 55 -8.93 7.63 -13.65
CA GLY A 55 -7.56 7.78 -13.13
C GLY A 55 -7.45 8.31 -11.70
N VAL A 56 -8.54 8.29 -10.90
CA VAL A 56 -8.50 8.73 -9.50
C VAL A 56 -7.99 7.60 -8.61
N LEU A 57 -6.95 7.90 -7.82
CA LEU A 57 -6.28 6.95 -6.94
C LEU A 57 -7.03 6.73 -5.63
N LEU A 58 -7.32 5.48 -5.31
CA LEU A 58 -8.09 5.05 -4.14
C LEU A 58 -7.28 4.09 -3.27
N ALA A 59 -7.55 4.14 -1.97
CA ALA A 59 -7.18 3.09 -1.04
C ALA A 59 -8.32 2.07 -0.93
N PHE A 60 -8.15 0.87 -1.49
CA PHE A 60 -9.18 -0.17 -1.49
C PHE A 60 -8.58 -1.54 -1.83
N HIS A 61 -8.99 -2.63 -1.17
CA HIS A 61 -8.29 -3.91 -1.38
C HIS A 61 -8.69 -4.64 -2.67
N ASP A 62 -9.99 -4.91 -2.84
CA ASP A 62 -10.49 -5.78 -3.90
C ASP A 62 -10.55 -5.07 -5.25
N HIS A 63 -10.58 -5.84 -6.33
CA HIS A 63 -10.82 -5.28 -7.66
C HIS A 63 -12.25 -4.77 -7.86
N THR A 64 -13.20 -5.19 -7.02
CA THR A 64 -14.61 -4.83 -7.11
C THR A 64 -15.14 -4.33 -5.77
N LEU A 65 -16.19 -3.52 -5.83
CA LEU A 65 -16.81 -2.90 -4.66
C LEU A 65 -17.60 -3.88 -3.77
N ASP A 66 -17.88 -5.07 -4.27
CA ASP A 66 -18.92 -5.99 -3.80
C ASP A 66 -18.78 -6.50 -2.36
N ARG A 67 -17.56 -6.76 -1.88
CA ARG A 67 -17.36 -7.45 -0.59
C ARG A 67 -17.58 -6.53 0.60
N VAL A 68 -17.08 -5.31 0.52
CA VAL A 68 -16.97 -4.42 1.69
C VAL A 68 -17.82 -3.16 1.59
N THR A 69 -18.48 -2.93 0.45
CA THR A 69 -19.31 -1.74 0.25
C THR A 69 -20.77 -2.09 -0.06
N ASP A 70 -21.61 -1.06 -0.08
CA ASP A 70 -23.02 -1.12 -0.50
C ASP A 70 -23.22 -0.97 -2.03
N ARG A 71 -22.15 -1.12 -2.82
CA ARG A 71 -22.14 -1.01 -4.28
C ARG A 71 -21.41 -2.20 -4.91
N ARG A 72 -21.53 -2.32 -6.23
CA ARG A 72 -20.95 -3.42 -7.01
C ARG A 72 -20.21 -2.87 -8.23
N GLY A 73 -19.34 -3.70 -8.78
CA GLY A 73 -18.66 -3.43 -10.04
C GLY A 73 -17.16 -3.23 -9.87
N ARG A 74 -16.44 -3.38 -10.97
CA ARG A 74 -14.98 -3.30 -11.01
C ARG A 74 -14.52 -1.84 -10.95
N ILE A 75 -13.62 -1.53 -10.03
CA ILE A 75 -13.15 -0.14 -9.81
C ILE A 75 -12.56 0.45 -11.09
N SER A 76 -11.74 -0.33 -11.81
CA SER A 76 -11.08 0.10 -13.05
C SER A 76 -12.03 0.38 -14.22
N GLU A 77 -13.31 0.04 -14.09
CA GLU A 77 -14.34 0.23 -15.13
C GLU A 77 -15.35 1.33 -14.76
N LEU A 78 -15.26 1.88 -13.54
CA LEU A 78 -16.18 2.88 -13.03
C LEU A 78 -15.48 4.25 -12.95
N PRO A 79 -16.15 5.35 -13.33
CA PRO A 79 -15.64 6.69 -13.08
C PRO A 79 -15.72 7.02 -11.58
N TYR A 80 -14.85 7.89 -11.09
CA TYR A 80 -14.78 8.25 -9.67
C TYR A 80 -16.09 8.78 -9.13
N ARG A 81 -16.86 9.52 -9.94
CA ARG A 81 -18.19 9.99 -9.55
C ARG A 81 -19.16 8.88 -9.12
N ALA A 82 -18.99 7.66 -9.63
CA ALA A 82 -19.77 6.49 -9.22
C ALA A 82 -19.12 5.82 -8.00
N VAL A 83 -17.80 5.62 -8.01
CA VAL A 83 -17.08 4.96 -6.92
C VAL A 83 -17.18 5.74 -5.60
N ARG A 84 -17.13 7.08 -5.64
CA ARG A 84 -17.27 7.94 -4.44
C ARG A 84 -18.64 7.82 -3.74
N GLN A 85 -19.64 7.24 -4.39
CA GLN A 85 -20.95 6.98 -3.78
C GLN A 85 -20.99 5.69 -2.97
N ALA A 86 -20.00 4.80 -3.14
CA ALA A 86 -19.91 3.58 -2.36
C ALA A 86 -19.58 3.89 -0.89
N ARG A 87 -20.10 3.06 0.01
CA ARG A 87 -19.91 3.16 1.44
C ARG A 87 -19.39 1.86 2.01
N ILE A 88 -18.17 1.88 2.55
CA ILE A 88 -17.55 0.77 3.27
C ILE A 88 -18.36 0.50 4.54
N GLY A 89 -18.86 -0.73 4.69
CA GLY A 89 -19.76 -1.12 5.77
C GLY A 89 -21.05 -0.30 5.82
N GLY A 90 -21.45 0.33 4.71
CA GLY A 90 -22.63 1.21 4.64
C GLY A 90 -22.43 2.59 5.28
N VAL A 91 -21.23 2.91 5.79
CA VAL A 91 -20.99 4.14 6.57
C VAL A 91 -19.86 4.99 5.98
N HIS A 92 -18.70 4.40 5.72
CA HIS A 92 -17.48 5.17 5.43
C HIS A 92 -17.25 5.37 3.94
N GLU A 93 -16.73 6.52 3.54
CA GLU A 93 -16.31 6.74 2.15
C GLU A 93 -15.01 5.97 1.85
N ILE A 94 -14.80 5.64 0.57
CA ILE A 94 -13.52 5.12 0.09
C ILE A 94 -12.54 6.30 0.02
N PRO A 95 -11.42 6.28 0.77
CA PRO A 95 -10.50 7.40 0.81
C PRO A 95 -9.67 7.49 -0.48
N LEU A 96 -9.36 8.73 -0.86
CA LEU A 96 -8.30 8.99 -1.83
C LEU A 96 -6.96 8.70 -1.14
N LEU A 97 -6.06 8.01 -1.82
CA LEU A 97 -4.76 7.68 -1.23
C LEU A 97 -3.92 8.96 -1.01
N GLU A 98 -4.07 9.98 -1.86
CA GLU A 98 -3.43 11.30 -1.68
C GLU A 98 -3.84 11.95 -0.35
N ASP A 99 -5.12 11.84 0.05
CA ASP A 99 -5.59 12.36 1.34
C ASP A 99 -4.94 11.62 2.51
N LEU A 100 -4.77 10.30 2.43
CA LEU A 100 -4.08 9.52 3.46
C LEU A 100 -2.62 9.95 3.61
N LEU A 101 -1.93 10.15 2.48
CA LEU A 101 -0.56 10.65 2.47
C LEU A 101 -0.48 12.09 3.01
N GLY A 102 -1.44 12.95 2.74
CA GLY A 102 -1.47 14.33 3.19
C GLY A 102 -1.86 14.52 4.66
N THR A 103 -2.77 13.68 5.17
CA THR A 103 -3.34 13.80 6.53
C THR A 103 -2.29 13.51 7.61
N TRP A 104 -1.43 12.51 7.40
CA TRP A 104 -0.39 12.13 8.36
C TRP A 104 1.02 12.20 7.74
N PRO A 105 1.64 13.40 7.69
CA PRO A 105 2.92 13.60 7.01
C PRO A 105 4.10 12.87 7.67
N ARG A 106 3.95 12.42 8.92
CA ARG A 106 4.98 11.65 9.65
C ARG A 106 4.80 10.14 9.55
N VAL A 107 3.60 9.69 9.20
CA VAL A 107 3.29 8.26 9.10
C VAL A 107 3.85 7.70 7.81
N ARG A 108 4.34 6.46 7.90
CA ARG A 108 4.91 5.72 6.78
C ARG A 108 3.87 4.75 6.23
N PHE A 109 3.80 4.64 4.90
CA PHE A 109 2.85 3.79 4.20
C PHE A 109 3.56 2.69 3.42
N ASN A 110 3.20 1.44 3.71
CA ASN A 110 3.45 0.33 2.80
C ASN A 110 2.27 0.20 1.83
N ILE A 111 2.51 0.33 0.54
CA ILE A 111 1.44 0.44 -0.46
C ILE A 111 1.52 -0.74 -1.43
N ASP A 112 0.52 -1.61 -1.41
CA ASP A 112 0.36 -2.67 -2.40
C ASP A 112 -0.26 -2.12 -3.68
N VAL A 113 0.51 -2.09 -4.76
CA VAL A 113 0.01 -1.68 -6.08
C VAL A 113 -0.79 -2.83 -6.67
N LYS A 114 -2.12 -2.75 -6.63
CA LYS A 114 -3.00 -3.86 -7.05
C LYS A 114 -3.22 -3.94 -8.57
N GLU A 115 -3.08 -2.82 -9.26
CA GLU A 115 -3.43 -2.66 -10.68
C GLU A 115 -2.38 -1.80 -11.39
N ALA A 116 -2.12 -2.08 -12.67
CA ALA A 116 -1.20 -1.25 -13.46
C ALA A 116 -1.72 0.20 -13.62
N ALA A 117 -3.04 0.37 -13.72
CA ALA A 117 -3.68 1.68 -13.81
C ALA A 117 -3.42 2.58 -12.59
N ALA A 118 -3.10 2.01 -11.42
CA ALA A 118 -2.78 2.77 -10.22
C ALA A 118 -1.38 3.38 -10.24
N ILE A 119 -0.46 2.92 -11.11
CA ILE A 119 0.95 3.32 -11.09
C ILE A 119 1.14 4.82 -11.31
N ALA A 120 0.59 5.34 -12.41
CA ALA A 120 0.75 6.76 -12.76
C ALA A 120 0.14 7.69 -11.70
N PRO A 121 -1.12 7.52 -11.26
CA PRO A 121 -1.69 8.40 -10.25
C PRO A 121 -1.05 8.21 -8.86
N LEU A 122 -0.53 7.01 -8.52
CA LEU A 122 0.27 6.81 -7.31
C LEU A 122 1.59 7.58 -7.35
N ALA A 123 2.30 7.54 -8.47
CA ALA A 123 3.55 8.30 -8.63
C ALA A 123 3.30 9.81 -8.48
N GLU A 124 2.20 10.30 -9.07
CA GLU A 124 1.78 11.70 -8.96
C GLU A 124 1.39 12.08 -7.52
N ALA A 125 0.63 11.25 -6.81
CA ALA A 125 0.26 11.49 -5.41
C ALA A 125 1.50 11.53 -4.50
N ILE A 126 2.45 10.62 -4.69
CA ILE A 126 3.72 10.61 -3.94
C ILE A 126 4.53 11.88 -4.22
N ARG A 127 4.58 12.32 -5.48
CA ARG A 127 5.28 13.55 -5.87
C ARG A 127 4.64 14.80 -5.26
N ARG A 128 3.31 14.91 -5.30
CA ARG A 128 2.56 16.07 -4.76
C ARG A 128 2.68 16.20 -3.24
N THR A 129 2.73 15.06 -2.55
CA THR A 129 2.79 15.00 -1.08
C THR A 129 4.21 14.82 -0.53
N ASP A 130 5.21 14.90 -1.41
CA ASP A 130 6.64 14.65 -1.13
C ASP A 130 6.87 13.40 -0.25
N ALA A 131 6.17 12.31 -0.57
CA ALA A 131 6.08 11.14 0.31
C ALA A 131 7.19 10.08 0.08
N TYR A 132 8.19 10.38 -0.76
CA TYR A 132 9.19 9.41 -1.22
C TYR A 132 9.90 8.65 -0.08
N ASP A 133 10.27 9.35 0.99
CA ASP A 133 11.01 8.77 2.12
C ASP A 133 10.13 8.01 3.11
N ARG A 134 8.80 8.16 3.00
CA ARG A 134 7.80 7.56 3.89
C ARG A 134 6.90 6.55 3.19
N VAL A 135 7.21 6.18 1.95
CA VAL A 135 6.51 5.12 1.22
C VAL A 135 7.43 3.93 0.96
N CYS A 136 6.87 2.73 1.13
CA CYS A 136 7.45 1.50 0.59
C CYS A 136 6.46 0.84 -0.36
N LEU A 137 6.89 0.52 -1.57
CA LEU A 137 6.05 -0.12 -2.58
C LEU A 137 6.08 -1.65 -2.45
N THR A 138 4.92 -2.27 -2.56
CA THR A 138 4.77 -3.73 -2.68
C THR A 138 3.87 -4.07 -3.86
N SER A 139 3.94 -5.32 -4.29
CA SER A 139 3.08 -5.87 -5.34
C SER A 139 3.28 -7.38 -5.42
N PHE A 140 2.19 -8.13 -5.64
CA PHE A 140 2.24 -9.54 -6.01
C PHE A 140 2.57 -9.78 -7.50
N SER A 141 3.02 -8.74 -8.20
CA SER A 141 3.53 -8.78 -9.57
C SER A 141 4.89 -8.09 -9.64
N ASP A 142 5.93 -8.86 -9.99
CA ASP A 142 7.29 -8.34 -10.19
C ASP A 142 7.33 -7.23 -11.25
N GLU A 143 6.62 -7.44 -12.38
CA GLU A 143 6.55 -6.47 -13.47
C GLU A 143 5.93 -5.15 -13.00
N ARG A 144 4.83 -5.22 -12.26
CA ARG A 144 4.17 -4.03 -11.72
C ARG A 144 5.06 -3.27 -10.76
N LEU A 145 5.84 -3.96 -9.93
CA LEU A 145 6.78 -3.31 -9.03
C LEU A 145 7.91 -2.60 -9.78
N VAL A 146 8.43 -3.21 -10.85
CA VAL A 146 9.42 -2.57 -11.74
C VAL A 146 8.85 -1.31 -12.37
N MET A 147 7.64 -1.39 -12.94
CA MET A 147 6.96 -0.25 -13.56
C MET A 147 6.66 0.86 -12.54
N ALA A 148 6.17 0.51 -11.35
CA ALA A 148 5.87 1.48 -10.29
C ALA A 148 7.12 2.24 -9.82
N ARG A 149 8.24 1.54 -9.65
CA ARG A 149 9.53 2.17 -9.31
C ARG A 149 10.03 3.09 -10.42
N ALA A 150 9.91 2.67 -11.68
CA ALA A 150 10.35 3.48 -12.82
C ALA A 150 9.53 4.78 -12.93
N ALA A 151 8.22 4.71 -12.68
CA ALA A 151 7.33 5.87 -12.75
C ALA A 151 7.63 6.97 -11.73
N LEU A 152 8.28 6.65 -10.60
CA LEU A 152 8.56 7.62 -9.54
C LEU A 152 9.73 8.56 -9.86
N GLY A 153 10.63 8.19 -10.77
CA GLY A 153 11.82 8.97 -11.11
C GLY A 153 12.84 9.16 -9.98
N ARG A 154 12.53 8.70 -8.76
CA ARG A 154 13.37 8.70 -7.56
C ARG A 154 13.28 7.33 -6.90
N GLU A 155 14.39 6.88 -6.32
CA GLU A 155 14.40 5.63 -5.59
C GLU A 155 13.57 5.73 -4.30
N VAL A 156 12.70 4.75 -4.07
CA VAL A 156 11.90 4.58 -2.85
C VAL A 156 12.09 3.17 -2.31
N CYS A 157 11.73 2.95 -1.04
CA CYS A 157 11.67 1.61 -0.49
C CYS A 157 10.74 0.73 -1.34
N SER A 158 11.14 -0.53 -1.56
CA SER A 158 10.26 -1.52 -2.18
C SER A 158 10.54 -2.92 -1.65
N ALA A 159 9.49 -3.75 -1.54
CA ALA A 159 9.64 -5.17 -1.25
C ALA A 159 10.22 -5.95 -2.44
N LEU A 160 10.48 -7.24 -2.24
CA LEU A 160 10.71 -8.18 -3.34
C LEU A 160 9.36 -8.61 -3.93
N GLY A 161 9.27 -8.70 -5.25
CA GLY A 161 8.16 -9.41 -5.90
C GLY A 161 8.27 -10.93 -5.71
N PRO A 162 7.25 -11.70 -6.16
CA PRO A 162 7.19 -13.15 -5.96
C PRO A 162 8.45 -13.91 -6.42
N ARG A 163 9.04 -13.54 -7.57
CA ARG A 163 10.27 -14.17 -8.06
C ARG A 163 11.46 -13.90 -7.13
N GLY A 164 11.58 -12.67 -6.64
CA GLY A 164 12.61 -12.29 -5.67
C GLY A 164 12.48 -13.06 -4.35
N VAL A 165 11.26 -13.19 -3.83
CA VAL A 165 10.98 -14.00 -2.63
C VAL A 165 11.33 -15.47 -2.86
N ALA A 166 10.99 -16.04 -4.02
CA ALA A 166 11.34 -17.42 -4.35
C ALA A 166 12.86 -17.64 -4.41
N ALA A 167 13.59 -16.72 -5.04
CA ALA A 167 15.06 -16.76 -5.10
C ALA A 167 15.68 -16.64 -3.70
N LEU A 168 15.18 -15.74 -2.85
CA LEU A 168 15.65 -15.60 -1.47
C LEU A 168 15.42 -16.89 -0.66
N ARG A 169 14.24 -17.51 -0.79
CA ARG A 169 13.94 -18.79 -0.14
C ARG A 169 14.88 -19.90 -0.62
N ALA A 170 15.12 -20.00 -1.93
CA ALA A 170 16.05 -20.99 -2.50
C ALA A 170 17.50 -20.76 -2.04
N ALA A 171 17.94 -19.51 -1.93
CA ALA A 171 19.26 -19.17 -1.42
C ALA A 171 19.39 -19.53 0.07
N ALA A 172 18.37 -19.27 0.87
CA ALA A 172 18.36 -19.60 2.30
C ALA A 172 18.46 -21.12 2.55
N THR A 173 17.75 -21.93 1.75
CA THR A 173 17.78 -23.41 1.89
C THR A 173 19.06 -24.05 1.36
N THR A 174 19.78 -23.39 0.44
CA THR A 174 21.03 -23.89 -0.13
C THR A 174 22.28 -23.37 0.58
N SER A 175 22.17 -22.27 1.32
CA SER A 175 23.23 -21.80 2.21
C SER A 175 23.46 -22.80 3.36
N GLY A 176 24.71 -23.04 3.77
CA GLY A 176 25.10 -24.05 4.75
C GLY A 176 24.40 -23.99 6.12
N TYR A 177 23.65 -22.91 6.42
CA TYR A 177 22.82 -22.78 7.61
C TYR A 177 21.54 -23.65 7.59
N GLY A 178 21.00 -24.00 6.41
CA GLY A 178 19.80 -24.84 6.30
C GLY A 178 20.01 -26.30 6.71
N ARG A 179 21.26 -26.77 6.81
CA ARG A 179 21.62 -28.14 7.24
C ARG A 179 21.75 -28.31 8.76
N LEU A 180 21.64 -27.23 9.55
CA LEU A 180 21.76 -27.26 11.02
C LEU A 180 20.40 -27.33 11.75
N LEU A 181 19.29 -27.31 11.02
CA LEU A 181 17.93 -27.37 11.56
C LEU A 181 17.08 -28.50 10.95
N ALA A 182 17.72 -29.49 10.32
CA ALA A 182 17.08 -30.71 9.85
C ALA A 182 17.50 -31.90 10.72
#